data_AF-A0A060C1I8-F1
#
_entry.id   AF-A0A060C1I8-F1
#
_cell.length_a   1.000
_cell.length_b   1.000
_cell.length_c   1.000
_cell.angle_alpha   90.00
_cell.angle_beta   90.00
_cell.angle_gamma   90.00
#
_symmetry.space_group_name_H-M   'P 1'
#
loop_
_entity.id
_entity.type
_entity.pdbx_description
1 polymer ?
#
loop_
_entity_poly.entity_id
_entity_poly.type
_entity_poly.pdbx_seq_one_letter_code
_entity_poly.pdbx_strand_id
1 'polypeptide(L)'
;ARRLTLTSSTRARGRLGFRLAFTSLFRIKGEVTGGRLVEQLSNSHVIAPPDGLVLAPGGSWTVAVDSVSHDLRHYTYGPKTAWLEWADGGAVPVTPASMSRGGVATVPVWAAPPTGPLPEDAPPIAVLPPS
;
A
#
# COMPACT_ATOMS: atom_id res chain seq x y z
N ALA A 1 -15.15 10.41 -5.53
CA ALA A 1 -14.10 10.29 -4.51
C ALA A 1 -13.14 9.16 -4.90
N ARG A 2 -11.83 9.39 -4.83
CA ARG A 2 -10.82 8.36 -5.14
C ARG A 2 -10.62 7.52 -3.88
N ARG A 3 -11.45 6.51 -3.73
CA ARG A 3 -11.47 5.65 -2.54
C ARG A 3 -10.31 4.66 -2.59
N LEU A 4 -9.33 4.78 -1.69
CA LEU A 4 -8.37 3.71 -1.44
C LEU A 4 -8.97 2.75 -0.42
N THR A 5 -8.94 1.45 -0.72
CA THR A 5 -9.41 0.40 0.19
C THR A 5 -8.22 -0.45 0.61
N LEU A 6 -7.91 -0.49 1.90
CA LEU A 6 -6.90 -1.40 2.45
C LEU A 6 -7.61 -2.55 3.14
N THR A 7 -7.26 -3.78 2.79
CA THR A 7 -7.80 -4.98 3.43
C THR A 7 -6.64 -5.77 4.02
N SER A 8 -6.68 -5.97 5.34
CA SER A 8 -5.75 -6.86 6.02
C SER A 8 -6.48 -8.12 6.44
N SER A 9 -5.90 -9.28 6.15
CA SER A 9 -6.41 -10.59 6.57
C SER A 9 -5.34 -11.33 7.38
N THR A 10 -5.73 -11.89 8.52
CA THR A 10 -4.79 -12.63 9.38
C THR A 10 -5.13 -14.11 9.41
N ARG A 11 -4.11 -14.97 9.53
CA ARG A 11 -4.27 -16.38 9.93
C ARG A 11 -3.88 -16.62 11.39
N ALA A 12 -3.36 -15.60 12.07
CA ALA A 12 -2.93 -15.68 13.46
C ALA A 12 -4.13 -15.64 14.42
N ARG A 13 -3.90 -16.02 15.70
CA ARG A 13 -4.91 -15.88 16.76
C ARG A 13 -5.40 -14.43 16.82
N GLY A 14 -6.71 -14.26 16.92
CA GLY A 14 -7.31 -12.93 16.94
C GLY A 14 -6.85 -12.12 18.15
N ARG A 15 -6.57 -10.84 17.91
CA ARG A 15 -6.11 -9.89 18.95
C ARG A 15 -6.86 -8.57 18.83
N LEU A 16 -7.10 -7.95 19.99
CA LEU A 16 -7.61 -6.58 20.14
C LEU A 16 -6.45 -5.58 20.12
N GLY A 17 -6.77 -4.31 19.88
CA GLY A 17 -5.84 -3.19 20.05
C GLY A 17 -4.65 -3.20 19.08
N PHE A 18 -4.79 -3.86 17.94
CA PHE A 18 -3.78 -3.85 16.90
C PHE A 18 -3.79 -2.54 16.11
N ARG A 19 -2.68 -2.21 15.47
CA ARG A 19 -2.55 -1.11 14.51
C ARG A 19 -1.92 -1.63 13.22
N LEU A 20 -2.33 -1.08 12.09
CA LEU A 20 -1.70 -1.36 10.80
C LEU A 20 -0.71 -0.24 10.49
N ALA A 21 0.58 -0.56 10.56
CA ALA A 21 1.65 0.31 10.09
C ALA A 21 2.01 -0.07 8.65
N PHE A 22 2.19 0.91 7.76
CA PHE A 22 2.64 0.65 6.40
C PHE A 22 3.38 1.83 5.78
N THR A 23 4.24 1.50 4.81
CA THR A 23 4.88 2.50 3.96
C THR A 23 4.21 2.55 2.59
N SER A 24 4.12 3.72 1.98
CA SER A 24 3.61 3.86 0.60
C SER A 24 4.31 5.00 -0.14
N LEU A 25 3.99 5.18 -1.42
CA LEU A 25 4.47 6.33 -2.20
C LEU A 25 3.48 7.50 -2.19
N PHE A 26 2.39 7.38 -1.44
CA PHE A 26 1.38 8.42 -1.29
C PHE A 26 1.27 8.83 0.17
N ARG A 27 0.54 9.92 0.42
CA ARG A 27 0.18 10.36 1.77
C ARG A 27 -1.33 10.43 1.88
N ILE A 28 -1.88 10.05 3.03
CA ILE A 28 -3.30 10.26 3.36
C ILE A 28 -3.53 11.75 3.60
N LYS A 29 -4.58 12.29 2.97
CA LYS A 29 -4.92 13.72 3.02
C LYS A 29 -6.35 14.02 3.45
N GLY A 30 -7.24 13.03 3.40
CA GLY A 30 -8.62 13.20 3.84
C GLY A 30 -9.04 12.20 4.90
N GLU A 31 -10.35 11.97 4.99
CA GLU A 31 -10.96 11.17 6.03
C GLU A 31 -10.68 9.67 5.85
N VAL A 32 -10.47 8.99 6.98
CA VAL A 32 -10.35 7.54 7.04
C VAL A 32 -11.63 6.97 7.63
N THR A 33 -12.39 6.19 6.85
CA THR A 33 -13.60 5.49 7.31
C THR A 33 -13.27 4.04 7.64
N GLY A 34 -13.87 3.51 8.71
CA GLY A 34 -13.63 2.14 9.18
C GLY A 34 -12.36 2.00 10.03
N GLY A 35 -11.73 3.11 10.40
CA GLY A 35 -10.54 3.20 11.24
C GLY A 35 -10.18 4.66 11.49
N ARG A 36 -8.97 4.91 11.98
CA ARG A 36 -8.43 6.27 12.14
C ARG A 36 -6.94 6.32 11.82
N LEU A 37 -6.48 7.40 11.18
CA LEU A 37 -5.06 7.69 11.04
C LEU A 37 -4.52 8.13 12.41
N VAL A 38 -3.58 7.37 12.97
CA VAL A 38 -2.95 7.64 14.27
C VAL A 38 -1.67 8.44 14.09
N GLU A 39 -0.86 8.06 13.11
CA GLU A 39 0.41 8.69 12.82
C GLU A 39 0.68 8.70 11.31
N GLN A 40 1.31 9.76 10.84
CA GLN A 40 1.83 9.83 9.48
C GLN A 40 3.13 10.63 9.45
N LEU A 41 4.23 9.96 9.10
CA LEU A 41 5.54 10.59 8.93
C LEU A 41 6.04 10.33 7.51
N SER A 42 6.06 11.37 6.69
CA SER A 42 6.38 11.27 5.26
C SER A 42 5.54 10.18 4.59
N ASN A 43 6.15 9.05 4.24
CA ASN A 43 5.57 7.89 3.56
C ASN A 43 5.16 6.75 4.50
N SER A 44 5.38 6.90 5.81
CA SER A 44 4.94 5.95 6.84
C SER A 44 3.59 6.36 7.41
N HIS A 45 2.72 5.38 7.66
CA HIS A 45 1.34 5.57 8.11
C HIS A 45 1.01 4.53 9.18
N VAL A 46 0.30 4.94 10.23
CA VAL A 46 -0.25 4.02 11.24
C VAL A 46 -1.76 4.24 11.32
N ILE A 47 -2.54 3.19 11.07
CA ILE A 47 -4.01 3.22 11.16
C ILE A 47 -4.46 2.29 12.27
N ALA A 48 -5.31 2.80 13.18
CA ALA A 48 -5.98 1.99 14.19
C ALA A 48 -7.41 1.63 13.73
N PRO A 49 -7.90 0.43 14.06
CA PRO A 49 -9.29 0.07 13.86
C PRO A 49 -10.22 0.83 14.83
N PRO A 50 -11.55 0.74 14.64
CA PRO A 50 -12.51 1.16 15.65
C PRO A 50 -12.25 0.42 16.97
N ASP A 51 -12.51 1.10 18.08
CA ASP A 51 -12.25 0.52 19.40
C ASP A 51 -13.10 -0.74 19.60
N GLY A 52 -12.49 -1.77 20.19
CA GLY A 52 -13.13 -3.08 20.40
C GLY A 52 -13.14 -4.01 19.18
N LEU A 53 -12.64 -3.60 18.01
CA LEU A 53 -12.56 -4.50 16.85
C LEU A 53 -11.50 -5.60 17.07
N VAL A 54 -11.95 -6.85 17.00
CA VAL A 54 -11.08 -8.05 17.02
C VAL A 54 -10.88 -8.52 15.59
N LEU A 55 -9.63 -8.65 15.13
CA LEU A 55 -9.34 -9.30 13.86
C LEU A 55 -9.24 -10.81 14.07
N ALA A 56 -10.33 -11.54 13.87
CA ALA A 56 -10.37 -13.00 14.03
C ALA A 56 -9.46 -13.74 13.03
N PRO A 57 -9.03 -14.98 13.31
CA PRO A 57 -8.34 -15.81 12.32
C PRO A 57 -9.21 -16.00 11.07
N GLY A 58 -8.65 -15.75 9.89
CA GLY A 58 -9.35 -15.71 8.61
C GLY A 58 -10.18 -14.45 8.37
N GLY A 59 -10.30 -13.58 9.38
CA GLY A 59 -11.05 -12.33 9.29
C GLY A 59 -10.32 -11.28 8.47
N SER A 60 -11.11 -10.32 7.99
CA SER A 60 -10.63 -9.16 7.25
C SER A 60 -11.08 -7.86 7.92
N TRP A 61 -10.20 -6.87 7.92
CA TRP A 61 -10.55 -5.50 8.27
C TRP A 61 -10.27 -4.57 7.10
N THR A 62 -11.24 -3.68 6.83
CA THR A 62 -11.23 -2.78 5.69
C THR A 62 -11.31 -1.33 6.14
N VAL A 63 -10.43 -0.50 5.60
CA VAL A 63 -10.50 0.97 5.73
C VAL A 63 -10.61 1.62 4.37
N ALA A 64 -11.33 2.75 4.33
CA ALA A 64 -11.46 3.60 3.16
C ALA A 64 -10.81 4.96 3.41
N VAL A 65 -10.09 5.48 2.42
CA VAL A 65 -9.56 6.85 2.43
C VAL A 65 -10.16 7.61 1.25
N ASP A 66 -10.71 8.80 1.47
CA ASP A 66 -11.40 9.58 0.44
C ASP A 66 -10.46 10.44 -0.44
N SER A 67 -9.27 10.77 0.08
CA SER A 67 -8.26 11.62 -0.56
C SER A 67 -6.82 11.29 -0.14
N VAL A 68 -5.93 11.29 -1.12
CA VAL A 68 -4.48 11.05 -0.98
C VAL A 68 -3.68 12.12 -1.73
N SER A 69 -2.37 12.18 -1.53
CA SER A 69 -1.50 13.26 -2.01
C SER A 69 -1.48 13.49 -3.52
N HIS A 70 -1.84 12.49 -4.31
CA HIS A 70 -1.89 12.56 -5.77
C HIS A 70 -2.69 11.39 -6.35
N ASP A 71 -2.93 11.44 -7.65
CA ASP A 71 -3.60 10.38 -8.40
C ASP A 71 -2.81 9.07 -8.40
N LEU A 72 -3.34 8.02 -7.76
CA LEU A 72 -2.73 6.69 -7.79
C LEU A 72 -3.03 5.98 -9.12
N ARG A 73 -2.21 6.24 -10.14
CA ARG A 73 -2.41 5.71 -11.51
C ARG A 73 -1.67 4.40 -11.80
N HIS A 74 -0.76 3.99 -10.92
CA HIS A 74 0.09 2.82 -11.10
C HIS A 74 -0.17 1.78 -10.01
N TYR A 75 -0.24 0.48 -10.37
CA TYR A 75 -0.50 -0.62 -9.44
C TYR A 75 0.56 -0.74 -8.32
N THR A 76 1.76 -0.20 -8.56
CA THR A 76 2.84 -0.17 -7.57
C THR A 76 2.67 0.93 -6.52
N TYR A 77 1.68 1.82 -6.60
CA TYR A 77 1.47 2.83 -5.57
C TYR A 77 0.91 2.27 -4.26
N GLY A 78 0.42 1.03 -4.24
CA GLY A 78 -0.01 0.36 -3.02
C GLY A 78 1.09 0.28 -1.94
N PRO A 79 0.73 -0.19 -0.73
CA PRO A 79 1.70 -0.33 0.36
C PRO A 79 2.94 -1.13 -0.07
N LYS A 80 4.12 -0.65 0.33
CA LYS A 80 5.43 -1.27 0.01
C LYS A 80 5.86 -2.26 1.05
N THR A 81 5.64 -1.90 2.32
CA THR A 81 5.84 -2.74 3.48
C THR A 81 4.68 -2.51 4.43
N ALA A 82 4.33 -3.51 5.22
CA ALA A 82 3.27 -3.39 6.21
C ALA A 82 3.50 -4.32 7.41
N TRP A 83 2.99 -3.91 8.57
CA TRP A 83 3.06 -4.63 9.83
C TRP A 83 1.76 -4.45 10.62
N LEU A 84 1.36 -5.48 11.37
CA LEU A 84 0.43 -5.32 12.48
C LEU A 84 1.25 -5.13 13.75
N GLU A 85 1.06 -3.98 14.41
CA GLU A 85 1.69 -3.63 15.67
C GLU A 85 0.71 -3.81 16.82
N TRP A 86 1.21 -4.17 18.00
CA TRP A 86 0.44 -4.27 19.24
C TRP A 86 0.91 -3.27 20.28
N ALA A 87 0.03 -3.00 21.26
CA ALA A 87 0.35 -2.10 22.37
C ALA A 87 1.52 -2.58 23.24
N ASP A 88 1.83 -3.88 23.22
CA ASP A 88 2.97 -4.49 23.92
C ASP A 88 4.31 -4.31 23.17
N GLY A 89 4.32 -3.60 22.04
CA GLY A 89 5.49 -3.35 21.21
C GLY A 89 5.85 -4.47 20.25
N GLY A 90 5.12 -5.59 20.25
CA GLY A 90 5.29 -6.62 19.24
C GLY A 90 4.79 -6.16 17.86
N ALA A 91 5.33 -6.77 16.81
CA ALA A 91 4.83 -6.60 15.45
C ALA A 91 4.91 -7.90 14.64
N VAL A 92 3.99 -8.09 13.70
CA VAL A 92 4.08 -9.13 12.68
C VAL A 92 4.01 -8.54 11.28
N PRO A 93 4.83 -9.03 10.34
CA PRO A 93 4.80 -8.57 8.96
C PRO A 93 3.47 -8.91 8.30
N VAL A 94 2.98 -7.99 7.49
CA VAL A 94 1.83 -8.16 6.59
C VAL A 94 2.34 -8.13 5.16
N THR A 95 2.01 -9.15 4.38
CA THR A 95 2.39 -9.20 2.96
C THR A 95 1.52 -8.23 2.16
N PRO A 96 2.09 -7.16 1.56
CA PRO A 96 1.32 -6.26 0.72
C PRO A 96 0.96 -6.93 -0.61
N ALA A 97 -0.23 -6.62 -1.12
CA ALA A 97 -0.63 -6.98 -2.48
C ALA A 97 -0.50 -5.76 -3.41
N SER A 98 -0.37 -6.02 -4.72
CA SER A 98 -0.43 -4.97 -5.72
C SER A 98 -1.77 -4.24 -5.67
N MET A 99 -1.75 -2.92 -5.86
CA MET A 99 -2.98 -2.13 -5.87
C MET A 99 -3.81 -2.49 -7.11
N SER A 100 -5.10 -2.70 -6.91
CA SER A 100 -6.07 -2.99 -7.96
C SER A 100 -6.98 -1.77 -8.20
N ARG A 101 -7.53 -1.67 -9.41
CA ARG A 101 -8.54 -0.65 -9.72
C ARG A 101 -9.92 -1.28 -9.59
N GLY A 102 -10.72 -0.81 -8.62
CA GLY A 102 -12.06 -1.36 -8.37
C GLY A 102 -12.05 -2.84 -7.96
N GLY A 103 -10.99 -3.31 -7.29
CA GLY A 103 -10.83 -4.72 -6.89
C GLY A 103 -10.33 -5.63 -8.00
N VAL A 104 -10.25 -5.15 -9.25
CA VAL A 104 -9.74 -5.94 -10.37
C VAL A 104 -8.22 -5.79 -10.46
N ALA A 105 -7.51 -6.89 -10.21
CA ALA A 105 -6.07 -6.93 -10.37
C ALA A 105 -5.70 -6.62 -11.82
N THR A 106 -4.82 -5.65 -12.02
CA THR A 106 -4.27 -5.33 -13.34
C THR A 106 -2.91 -6.01 -13.44
N VAL A 107 -2.76 -6.93 -14.38
CA VAL A 107 -1.44 -7.45 -14.76
C VAL A 107 -0.80 -6.40 -15.69
N PRO A 108 0.42 -5.94 -15.40
CA PRO A 108 1.14 -5.09 -16.34
C PRO A 108 1.30 -5.87 -17.65
N VAL A 109 0.87 -5.26 -18.76
CA VAL A 109 1.22 -5.76 -20.08
C VAL A 109 2.66 -5.34 -20.32
N TRP A 110 3.58 -6.24 -19.99
CA TRP A 110 4.97 -6.08 -20.40
C TRP A 110 5.02 -6.32 -21.91
N ALA A 111 5.09 -5.25 -22.70
CA ALA A 111 5.71 -5.39 -24.00
C ALA A 111 7.14 -5.86 -23.71
N ALA A 112 7.50 -7.04 -24.22
CA ALA A 112 8.87 -7.48 -24.09
C ALA A 112 9.75 -6.37 -24.70
N PRO A 113 10.71 -5.80 -23.94
CA PRO A 113 11.68 -4.92 -24.56
C PRO A 113 12.35 -5.71 -25.69
N PRO A 114 12.75 -5.07 -26.80
CA PRO A 114 13.48 -5.75 -27.85
C PRO A 114 14.66 -6.52 -27.23
N THR A 115 14.62 -7.84 -27.34
CA THR A 115 15.72 -8.71 -26.90
C THR A 115 16.68 -8.83 -28.06
N GLY A 116 17.83 -8.17 -27.98
CA GLY A 116 18.86 -8.22 -29.01
C GLY A 116 19.90 -7.12 -28.81
N PRO A 117 21.06 -7.22 -29.46
CA PRO A 117 21.97 -6.10 -29.56
C PRO A 117 21.22 -4.91 -30.19
N LEU A 118 21.49 -3.71 -29.69
CA LEU A 118 21.09 -2.50 -30.38
C LEU A 118 21.70 -2.51 -31.80
N PRO A 119 21.03 -1.94 -32.81
CA PRO A 119 21.66 -1.70 -34.11
C PRO A 119 23.00 -0.99 -33.93
N GLU A 120 23.99 -1.35 -34.75
CA GLU A 120 25.35 -0.78 -34.68
C GLU A 120 25.34 0.76 -34.80
N ASP A 121 24.36 1.29 -35.54
CA ASP A 121 24.14 2.72 -35.77
C ASP A 121 23.18 3.38 -34.75
N ALA A 122 22.79 2.67 -33.69
CA ALA A 122 21.89 3.24 -32.68
C ALA A 122 22.63 4.33 -31.87
N PRO A 123 22.06 5.54 -31.73
CA PRO A 123 22.71 6.58 -30.94
C PRO A 123 22.80 6.14 -29.47
N PRO A 124 23.91 6.44 -28.77
CA PRO A 124 24.03 6.13 -27.35
C PRO A 124 22.96 6.91 -26.56
N ILE A 125 22.26 6.20 -25.67
CA ILE A 125 21.32 6.81 -24.74
C ILE A 125 22.10 7.14 -23.46
N ALA A 126 22.22 8.43 -23.15
CA ALA A 126 22.69 8.91 -21.85
C ALA A 126 21.56 9.67 -21.16
N VAL A 127 21.26 9.29 -19.91
CA VAL A 127 20.38 10.08 -19.03
C VAL A 127 21.27 10.98 -18.21
N LEU A 128 21.41 12.24 -18.62
CA LEU A 128 22.14 13.26 -17.89
C LEU A 128 21.15 14.05 -17.02
N PRO A 129 21.41 14.27 -15.72
CA PRO A 129 20.62 15.21 -14.94
C PRO A 129 20.76 16.62 -15.53
N PRO A 130 19.70 17.45 -15.54
CA PRO A 130 19.82 18.83 -16.01
C PRO A 130 20.79 19.61 -15.12
N SER A 131 21.65 20.41 -15.77
CA SER A 131 22.57 21.37 -15.15
C SER A 131 21.85 22.52 -14.45
#